data_AF-A0A962L468-F1
#
_entry.id   AF-A0A962L468-F1
#
_cell.length_a   1.000
_cell.length_b   1.000
_cell.length_c   1.000
_cell.angle_alpha   90.00
_cell.angle_beta   90.00
_cell.angle_gamma   90.00
#
_symmetry.space_group_name_H-M   'P 1'
#
loop_
_entity.id
_entity.type
_entity.pdbx_description
1 polymer ?
#
loop_
_entity_poly.entity_id
_entity_poly.type
_entity_poly.pdbx_seq_one_letter_code
_entity_poly.pdbx_strand_id
1 'polypeptide(L)'
;MFDIGFPELLLVCIVSLLVIGPEKLPETVRTVALWVGRIRRGLANIKQEIENEIGADEIRQQLHNESVMKQLRETRRDLQDMVDDTGGTIREIKQSATLDAPLTEAPRIEENKDDGAKQSESAG
;
A
#
# COMPACT_ATOMS: atom_id res chain seq x y z
N MET A 1 -4.04 1.33 0.65
CA MET A 1 -5.41 0.79 0.47
C MET A 1 -6.33 1.38 1.53
N PHE A 2 -6.60 2.69 1.43
CA PHE A 2 -7.60 3.41 2.21
C PHE A 2 -7.95 4.68 1.40
N ASP A 3 -8.57 4.49 0.24
CA ASP A 3 -9.21 5.58 -0.48
C ASP A 3 -10.56 5.86 0.20
N ILE A 4 -10.52 6.53 1.35
CA ILE A 4 -11.70 7.12 1.97
C ILE A 4 -11.89 8.49 1.33
N GLY A 5 -12.80 8.55 0.37
CA GLY A 5 -13.30 9.79 -0.19
C GLY A 5 -14.48 10.33 0.61
N PHE A 6 -14.99 11.47 0.13
CA PHE A 6 -16.21 12.05 0.64
C PHE A 6 -17.44 11.10 0.59
N PRO A 7 -17.69 10.33 -0.50
CA PRO A 7 -18.87 9.47 -0.54
C PRO A 7 -18.79 8.28 0.43
N GLU A 8 -17.60 7.71 0.65
CA GLU A 8 -17.40 6.63 1.63
C GLU A 8 -17.65 7.13 3.06
N LEU A 9 -17.18 8.34 3.39
CA LEU A 9 -17.45 8.97 4.69
C LEU A 9 -18.95 9.20 4.90
N LEU A 10 -19.66 9.70 3.87
CA LEU A 10 -21.11 9.90 3.92
C LEU A 10 -21.85 8.57 4.16
N LEU A 11 -21.47 7.51 3.46
CA LEU A 11 -22.05 6.18 3.63
C LEU A 11 -21.86 5.67 5.07
N VAL A 12 -20.66 5.79 5.62
CA VAL A 12 -20.37 5.41 7.01
C VAL A 12 -21.19 6.25 8.00
N CYS A 13 -21.35 7.56 7.76
CA CYS A 13 -22.20 8.41 8.59
C CYS A 13 -23.66 7.93 8.58
N ILE A 14 -24.22 7.61 7.41
CA ILE A 14 -25.60 7.13 7.29
C ILE A 14 -25.77 5.79 8.02
N VAL A 15 -24.85 4.84 7.81
CA VAL A 15 -24.89 3.53 8.50
C VAL A 15 -24.76 3.70 10.01
N SER A 16 -23.86 4.57 10.47
CA SER A 16 -23.68 4.86 11.90
C SER A 16 -24.93 5.47 12.52
N LEU A 17 -25.60 6.38 11.81
CA LEU A 17 -26.88 6.97 12.21
C LEU A 17 -27.99 5.92 12.27
N LEU A 18 -27.99 4.90 11.39
CA LEU A 18 -28.98 3.84 11.41
C LEU A 18 -28.79 2.87 12.59
N VAL A 19 -27.54 2.48 12.87
CA VAL A 19 -27.21 1.51 13.92
C VAL A 19 -27.36 2.10 15.31
N ILE A 20 -26.78 3.29 15.53
CA ILE A 20 -26.78 3.96 16.84
C ILE A 20 -28.05 4.79 17.02
N GLY A 21 -28.60 5.33 15.92
CA GLY A 21 -29.67 6.32 15.95
C GLY A 21 -29.15 7.76 15.91
N PRO A 22 -29.82 8.69 15.19
CA PRO A 22 -29.42 10.09 15.11
C PRO A 22 -29.44 10.82 16.46
N GLU A 23 -30.31 10.40 17.37
CA GLU A 23 -30.42 11.01 18.70
C GLU A 23 -29.28 10.60 19.64
N LYS A 24 -28.71 9.40 19.45
CA LYS A 24 -27.68 8.82 20.33
C LYS A 24 -26.27 9.04 19.84
N LEU A 25 -26.05 9.20 18.54
CA LEU A 25 -24.75 9.53 17.96
C LEU A 25 -24.06 10.74 18.64
N PRO A 26 -24.72 11.90 18.84
CA PRO A 26 -24.07 13.04 19.49
C PRO A 26 -23.68 12.75 20.95
N GLU A 27 -24.45 11.94 21.65
CA GLU A 27 -24.17 11.51 23.03
C GLU A 27 -22.96 10.58 23.09
N THR A 28 -22.87 9.61 22.17
CA THR A 28 -21.74 8.68 22.03
C THR A 28 -20.45 9.41 21.66
N VAL A 29 -20.50 10.30 20.65
CA VAL A 29 -19.34 11.09 20.23
C VAL A 29 -18.82 11.96 21.37
N ARG A 30 -19.71 12.61 22.13
CA ARG A 30 -19.30 13.38 23.32
C ARG A 30 -18.59 12.51 24.34
N THR A 31 -19.12 11.32 24.63
CA THR A 31 -18.51 10.39 25.60
C THR A 31 -17.13 9.95 25.14
N VAL A 32 -16.99 9.50 23.89
CA VAL A 32 -15.70 9.08 23.31
C VAL A 32 -14.72 10.25 23.28
N ALA A 33 -15.16 11.45 22.86
CA ALA A 33 -14.32 12.64 22.81
C ALA A 33 -13.82 13.06 24.20
N LEU A 34 -14.65 12.94 25.24
CA LEU A 34 -14.24 13.22 26.62
C LEU A 34 -13.20 12.21 27.12
N TRP A 35 -13.32 10.93 26.76
CA TRP A 35 -12.35 9.89 27.10
C TRP A 35 -11.02 10.11 26.38
N VAL A 36 -11.05 10.32 25.06
CA VAL A 36 -9.86 10.66 24.26
C VAL A 36 -9.22 11.94 24.76
N GLY A 37 -10.02 12.96 25.12
CA GLY A 37 -9.54 14.21 25.68
C GLY A 37 -8.84 14.03 27.03
N ARG A 38 -9.33 13.13 27.88
CA ARG A 38 -8.66 12.76 29.14
C ARG A 38 -7.33 12.06 28.89
N ILE A 39 -7.29 11.11 27.95
CA ILE A 39 -6.04 10.41 27.58
C ILE A 39 -5.02 11.40 27.02
N ARG A 40 -5.45 12.28 26.11
CA ARG A 40 -4.59 13.32 25.51
C ARG A 40 -4.02 14.26 26.57
N ARG A 41 -4.80 14.63 27.59
CA ARG A 41 -4.32 15.42 28.73
C ARG A 41 -3.31 14.64 29.59
N GLY A 42 -3.55 13.36 29.84
CA GLY A 42 -2.59 12.50 30.53
C GLY A 42 -1.24 12.43 29.82
N LEU A 43 -1.25 12.24 28.49
CA LEU A 43 -0.04 12.26 27.66
C LEU A 43 0.65 13.63 27.66
N ALA A 44 -0.12 14.72 27.66
CA ALA A 44 0.43 16.08 27.75
C ALA A 44 1.14 16.34 29.09
N ASN A 45 0.53 15.88 30.20
CA ASN A 45 1.12 16.00 31.53
C ASN A 45 2.39 15.15 31.65
N ILE A 46 2.37 13.91 31.16
CA ILE A 46 3.56 13.04 31.13
C ILE A 46 4.66 13.67 30.30
N LYS A 47 4.33 14.25 29.13
CA LYS A 47 5.31 14.98 28.31
C LYS A 47 5.90 16.18 29.06
N GLN A 48 5.09 16.93 29.80
CA GLN A 48 5.56 18.08 30.58
C GLN A 48 6.44 17.66 31.76
N GLU A 49 6.09 16.57 32.44
CA GLU A 49 6.89 16.02 33.55
C GLU A 49 8.22 15.47 33.05
N ILE A 50 8.19 14.71 31.94
CA ILE A 50 9.41 14.23 31.28
C ILE A 50 10.28 15.42 30.85
N GLU A 51 9.73 16.45 30.20
CA GLU A 51 10.50 17.60 29.71
C GLU A 51 11.10 18.45 30.85
N ASN A 52 10.49 18.42 32.05
CA ASN A 52 10.98 19.12 33.24
C ASN A 52 11.99 18.31 34.08
N GLU A 53 11.98 16.97 33.99
CA GLU A 53 12.80 16.09 34.86
C GLU A 53 13.92 15.36 34.09
N ILE A 54 13.72 15.11 32.79
CA ILE A 54 14.69 14.59 31.82
C ILE A 54 14.64 15.53 30.60
N GLY A 55 15.54 16.51 30.56
CA GLY A 55 15.61 17.49 29.47
C GLY A 55 15.38 16.83 28.11
N ALA A 56 14.33 17.26 27.42
CA ALA A 56 13.78 16.62 26.21
C ALA A 56 14.76 16.49 25.03
N ASP A 57 16.00 16.91 25.21
CA ASP A 57 17.10 16.76 24.26
C ASP A 57 17.56 15.30 24.14
N GLU A 58 17.49 14.48 25.19
CA GLU A 58 18.06 13.12 25.13
C GLU A 58 17.21 12.13 24.33
N ILE A 59 15.88 12.31 24.30
CA ILE A 59 14.97 11.53 23.42
C ILE A 59 14.80 12.21 22.06
N ARG A 60 14.82 13.56 21.99
CA ARG A 60 14.87 14.24 20.68
C ARG A 60 16.11 13.84 19.90
N GLN A 61 17.27 13.65 20.53
CA GLN A 61 18.47 13.19 19.85
C GLN A 61 18.41 11.71 19.44
N GLN A 62 17.68 10.87 20.19
CA GLN A 62 17.48 9.46 19.85
C GLN A 62 16.42 9.22 18.76
N LEU A 63 15.41 10.09 18.65
CA LEU A 63 14.38 10.04 17.61
C LEU A 63 14.74 10.88 16.37
N HIS A 64 15.54 11.94 16.55
CA HIS A 64 15.99 12.81 15.47
C HIS A 64 17.39 12.36 15.03
N ASN A 65 17.37 11.50 14.01
CA ASN A 65 18.26 11.56 12.85
C ASN A 65 19.47 10.62 12.77
N GLU A 66 19.94 9.96 13.83
CA GLU A 66 21.14 9.09 13.70
C GLU A 66 20.84 7.58 13.77
N SER A 67 20.00 7.12 14.69
CA SER A 67 19.68 5.70 14.87
C SER A 67 18.74 5.16 13.79
N VAL A 68 17.66 5.89 13.50
CA VAL A 68 16.65 5.49 12.50
C VAL A 68 17.20 5.53 11.08
N MET A 69 18.02 6.54 10.74
CA MET A 69 18.66 6.63 9.42
C MET A 69 19.76 5.59 9.22
N LYS A 70 20.49 5.21 10.28
CA LYS A 70 21.46 4.10 10.21
C LYS A 70 20.76 2.76 10.00
N GLN A 71 19.71 2.48 10.78
CA GLN A 71 18.90 1.26 10.60
C GLN A 71 18.27 1.20 9.22
N LEU A 72 17.72 2.31 8.70
CA LEU A 72 17.17 2.36 7.34
C LEU A 72 18.24 2.11 6.26
N ARG A 73 19.46 2.60 6.45
CA ARG A 73 20.57 2.37 5.50
C ARG A 73 21.08 0.93 5.53
N GLU A 74 21.12 0.32 6.69
CA GLU A 74 21.49 -1.09 6.87
C GLU A 74 20.43 -2.01 6.26
N THR A 75 19.15 -1.81 6.62
CA THR A 75 18.03 -2.55 6.00
C THR A 75 17.98 -2.34 4.48
N ARG A 76 18.29 -1.14 3.97
CA ARG A 76 18.34 -0.91 2.51
C ARG A 76 19.48 -1.68 1.83
N ARG A 77 20.64 -1.85 2.49
CA ARG A 77 21.75 -2.63 1.95
C ARG A 77 21.41 -4.12 1.94
N ASP A 78 20.89 -4.64 3.04
CA ASP A 78 20.50 -6.06 3.13
C ASP A 78 19.44 -6.41 2.07
N LEU A 79 18.49 -5.49 1.83
CA LEU A 79 17.49 -5.64 0.78
C LEU A 79 18.09 -5.55 -0.63
N GLN A 80 19.06 -4.68 -0.87
CA GLN A 80 19.76 -4.55 -2.15
C GLN A 80 20.53 -5.84 -2.47
N ASP A 81 21.27 -6.36 -1.49
CA ASP A 81 22.07 -7.58 -1.64
C ASP A 81 21.18 -8.81 -1.88
N MET A 82 20.04 -8.91 -1.19
CA MET A 82 19.03 -9.94 -1.45
C MET A 82 18.42 -9.84 -2.85
N VAL A 83 18.14 -8.62 -3.34
CA VAL A 83 17.58 -8.41 -4.68
C VAL A 83 18.60 -8.77 -5.77
N ASP A 84 19.88 -8.45 -5.56
CA ASP A 84 20.95 -8.79 -6.51
C ASP A 84 21.24 -10.30 -6.53
N ASP A 85 21.25 -10.97 -5.38
CA ASP A 85 21.41 -12.43 -5.27
C ASP A 85 20.22 -13.19 -5.87
N THR A 86 18.99 -12.71 -5.61
CA THR A 86 17.77 -13.24 -6.23
C THR A 86 17.76 -12.97 -7.74
N GLY A 87 18.19 -11.79 -8.17
CA GLY A 87 18.31 -11.42 -9.58
C GLY A 87 19.34 -12.29 -10.33
N GLY A 88 20.47 -12.59 -9.67
CA GLY A 88 21.50 -13.52 -10.16
C GLY A 88 20.94 -14.94 -10.31
N THR A 89 20.26 -15.44 -9.28
CA THR A 89 19.63 -16.76 -9.27
C THR A 89 18.54 -16.88 -10.34
N ILE A 90 17.67 -15.87 -10.50
CA ILE A 90 16.63 -15.86 -11.54
C ILE A 90 17.26 -15.82 -12.95
N ARG A 91 18.38 -15.11 -13.11
CA ARG A 91 19.11 -15.06 -14.38
C ARG A 91 19.77 -16.39 -14.70
N GLU A 92 20.30 -17.08 -13.70
CA GLU A 92 20.89 -18.41 -13.81
C GLU A 92 19.83 -19.49 -14.10
N ILE A 93 18.64 -19.39 -13.49
CA ILE A 93 17.48 -20.25 -13.80
C ILE A 93 16.99 -20.01 -15.24
N LYS A 94 16.90 -18.75 -15.70
CA LYS A 94 16.53 -18.45 -17.09
C LYS A 94 17.54 -18.99 -18.10
N GLN A 95 18.82 -18.97 -17.75
CA GLN A 95 19.90 -19.43 -18.61
C GLN A 95 20.03 -20.96 -18.62
N SER A 96 19.76 -21.62 -17.50
CA SER A 96 19.70 -23.10 -17.39
C SER A 96 18.42 -23.70 -17.95
N ALA A 97 17.32 -22.94 -18.02
CA ALA A 97 16.07 -23.36 -18.69
C ALA A 97 16.10 -23.23 -20.23
N THR A 98 17.20 -22.74 -20.82
CA THR A 98 17.35 -22.48 -22.28
C THR A 98 18.27 -23.48 -22.98
N LEU A 99 18.53 -24.66 -22.42
CA LEU A 99 19.32 -25.70 -23.12
C LEU A 99 18.61 -27.06 -23.08
N ASP A 100 18.45 -27.61 -24.30
CA ASP A 100 17.93 -28.93 -24.69
C ASP A 100 16.39 -29.10 -24.64
N ALA A 101 15.67 -29.50 -25.69
CA ALA A 101 16.00 -29.88 -27.06
C ALA A 101 14.68 -30.02 -27.87
N PRO A 102 14.76 -30.21 -29.20
CA PRO A 102 13.71 -29.93 -30.18
C PRO A 102 12.74 -31.10 -30.39
N LEU A 103 11.61 -30.84 -31.03
CA LEU A 103 11.02 -31.57 -32.17
C LEU A 103 9.53 -31.19 -32.34
N THR A 104 9.10 -31.20 -33.60
CA THR A 104 7.72 -31.45 -34.04
C THR A 104 6.82 -30.22 -34.22
N GLU A 105 6.79 -29.81 -35.48
CA GLU A 105 5.59 -29.52 -36.28
C GLU A 105 4.44 -28.75 -35.63
N ALA A 106 4.23 -27.55 -36.19
CA ALA A 106 3.00 -26.79 -36.11
C ALA A 106 1.76 -27.63 -36.50
N PRO A 107 0.61 -27.42 -35.83
CA PRO A 107 -0.65 -27.36 -36.52
C PRO A 107 -0.97 -25.89 -36.81
N ARG A 108 -0.91 -25.57 -38.10
CA ARG A 108 -1.58 -24.43 -38.70
C ARG A 108 -3.08 -24.52 -38.39
N ILE A 109 -3.62 -23.56 -37.64
CA ILE A 109 -5.03 -23.17 -37.75
C ILE A 109 -5.03 -21.66 -37.94
N GLU A 110 -4.83 -21.24 -39.18
CA GLU A 110 -5.38 -19.98 -39.66
C GLU A 110 -6.89 -20.18 -39.72
N GLU A 111 -7.59 -19.59 -38.74
CA GLU A 111 -9.04 -19.44 -38.77
C GLU A 111 -9.37 -18.38 -39.83
N ASN A 112 -9.55 -18.87 -41.06
CA ASN A 112 -10.26 -18.18 -42.11
C ASN A 112 -11.75 -18.23 -41.79
N LYS A 113 -12.44 -17.07 -41.75
CA LYS A 113 -13.58 -16.74 -42.65
C LYS A 113 -14.50 -15.68 -42.06
N ASP A 114 -14.54 -14.51 -42.71
CA ASP A 114 -15.77 -13.87 -43.21
C ASP A 114 -15.34 -12.74 -44.18
N ASP A 115 -15.17 -13.00 -45.47
CA ASP A 115 -16.21 -13.06 -46.50
C ASP A 115 -17.25 -11.92 -46.44
N GLY A 116 -17.05 -10.90 -47.28
CA GLY A 116 -18.17 -10.35 -48.05
C GLY A 116 -18.39 -8.84 -48.00
N ALA A 117 -17.73 -8.11 -48.91
CA ALA A 117 -18.42 -7.07 -49.68
C ALA A 117 -17.63 -6.75 -50.94
N LYS A 118 -18.09 -7.33 -52.05
CA LYS A 118 -17.73 -6.91 -53.41
C LYS A 118 -18.16 -5.47 -53.59
N GLN A 119 -17.27 -4.60 -54.07
CA GLN A 119 -17.66 -3.48 -54.94
C GLN A 119 -16.83 -3.54 -56.21
N SER A 120 -17.51 -4.04 -57.23
CA SER A 120 -17.23 -3.83 -58.63
C SER A 120 -17.53 -2.38 -59.02
N GLU A 121 -16.56 -1.69 -59.60
CA GLU A 121 -16.74 -0.71 -60.68
C GLU A 121 -15.69 -1.08 -61.73
N SER A 122 -16.10 -1.81 -62.78
CA SER A 122 -16.50 -1.28 -64.09
C SER A 122 -15.37 -0.43 -64.70
N ALA A 123 -14.51 -0.97 -65.57
CA ALA A 123 -14.75 -1.28 -66.98
C ALA A 123 -15.36 -0.10 -67.75
N GLY A 124 -14.61 0.39 -68.76
CA GLY A 124 -15.05 1.41 -69.71
C GLY A 124 -13.92 2.30 -70.16
#